data_AF-A0A948UYN6-F1
#
_entry.id   AF-A0A948UYN6-F1
#
_cell.length_a   1.000
_cell.length_b   1.000
_cell.length_c   1.000
_cell.angle_alpha   90.00
_cell.angle_beta   90.00
_cell.angle_gamma   90.00
#
_symmetry.space_group_name_H-M   'P 1'
#
loop_
_entity.id
_entity.type
_entity.pdbx_description
1 polymer ?
#
loop_
_entity_poly.entity_id
_entity_poly.type
_entity_poly.pdbx_seq_one_letter_code
_entity_poly.pdbx_strand_id
1 'polypeptide(L)' 'MALDVMARAASPIPLEAAFRAEAGELLALVGHSGSGKTTLLRTIAGLWRPETARVAVDGE' A
#
# COMPACT_ATOMS: atom_id res chain seq x y z
N MET A 1 10.40 -10.85 9.68
CA MET A 1 10.26 -10.05 8.46
C MET A 1 8.81 -9.62 8.33
N ALA A 2 8.53 -8.34 8.43
CA ALA A 2 7.19 -7.78 8.26
C ALA A 2 7.20 -6.61 7.28
N LEU A 3 6.14 -6.48 6.51
CA LEU A 3 5.89 -5.34 5.64
C LEU A 3 4.88 -4.41 6.30
N ASP A 4 5.30 -3.19 6.64
CA ASP A 4 4.43 -2.13 7.15
C ASP A 4 4.11 -1.13 6.03
N VAL A 5 2.83 -0.92 5.76
CA VAL A 5 2.35 -0.01 4.71
C VAL A 5 1.38 1.00 5.30
N MET A 6 1.67 2.27 5.10
CA MET A 6 0.74 3.38 5.26
C MET A 6 0.78 4.22 4.00
N ALA A 7 -0.35 4.48 3.37
CA ALA A 7 -0.42 5.32 2.18
C ALA A 7 -1.71 6.13 2.17
N ARG A 8 -1.59 7.40 1.76
CA ARG A 8 -2.70 8.32 1.57
C ARG A 8 -2.48 9.18 0.33
N ALA A 9 -3.50 9.26 -0.52
CA ALA A 9 -3.50 10.15 -1.67
C ALA A 9 -4.89 10.71 -1.93
N ALA A 10 -4.96 11.96 -2.40
CA ALA A 10 -6.20 12.57 -2.85
C ALA A 10 -6.45 12.35 -4.36
N SER A 11 -5.40 12.14 -5.16
CA SER A 11 -5.53 11.95 -6.62
C SER A 11 -4.40 11.05 -7.19
N PRO A 12 -4.57 10.45 -8.38
CA PRO A 12 -5.76 10.47 -9.24
C PRO A 12 -6.92 9.60 -8.71
N ILE A 13 -6.62 8.68 -7.78
CA ILE A 13 -7.60 7.85 -7.10
C ILE A 13 -7.42 8.09 -5.60
N PRO A 14 -8.44 8.60 -4.89
CA PRO A 14 -8.40 8.72 -3.44
C PRO A 14 -8.14 7.36 -2.81
N LEU A 15 -7.13 7.29 -1.93
CA LEU A 15 -6.82 6.08 -1.18
C LEU A 15 -6.36 6.44 0.23
N GLU A 16 -6.76 5.61 1.19
CA GLU A 16 -6.26 5.63 2.57
C GLU A 16 -6.12 4.17 3.00
N ALA A 17 -4.88 3.74 3.24
CA ALA A 17 -4.58 2.36 3.61
C ALA A 17 -3.51 2.33 4.70
N ALA A 18 -3.72 1.52 5.73
CA ALA A 18 -2.74 1.21 6.74
C ALA A 18 -2.86 -0.28 7.09
N PHE A 19 -1.80 -1.06 6.86
CA PHE A 19 -1.78 -2.48 7.19
C PHE A 19 -0.35 -2.97 7.43
N ARG A 20 -0.25 -4.13 8.08
CA ARG A 20 0.98 -4.87 8.30
C ARG A 20 0.78 -6.29 7.78
N ALA A 21 1.79 -6.83 7.11
CA ALA A 21 1.79 -8.22 6.65
C ALA A 21 3.03 -8.94 7.18
N GLU A 22 2.84 -10.03 7.90
CA GLU A 22 3.93 -10.84 8.45
C GLU A 22 4.53 -11.78 7.40
N ALA A 23 5.79 -12.18 7.58
CA ALA A 23 6.42 -13.17 6.71
C ALA A 23 5.63 -14.49 6.72
N GLY A 24 5.29 -14.98 5.52
CA GLY A 24 4.50 -16.18 5.34
C GLY A 24 2.98 -15.95 5.44
N GLU A 25 2.54 -14.72 5.74
CA GLU A 25 1.12 -14.37 5.71
C GLU A 25 0.62 -14.22 4.26
N LEU A 26 -0.55 -14.79 3.98
CA LEU A 26 -1.28 -14.52 2.74
C LEU A 26 -2.29 -13.40 2.97
N LEU A 27 -1.91 -12.18 2.57
CA LEU A 27 -2.80 -11.02 2.60
C LEU A 27 -3.34 -10.73 1.19
N ALA A 28 -4.67 -10.60 1.07
CA ALA A 28 -5.34 -10.33 -0.20
C ALA A 28 -5.91 -8.90 -0.24
N LEU A 29 -5.57 -8.15 -1.30
CA LEU A 29 -6.14 -6.83 -1.57
C LEU A 29 -7.31 -6.95 -2.56
N VAL A 30 -8.53 -6.80 -2.06
CA VAL A 30 -9.77 -6.97 -2.85
C VAL A 30 -10.55 -5.65 -2.98
N GLY A 31 -11.37 -5.55 -4.03
CA GLY A 31 -12.21 -4.37 -4.28
C GLY A 31 -12.54 -4.21 -5.76
N HIS A 32 -13.55 -3.39 -6.07
CA HIS A 32 -14.01 -3.09 -7.44
C HIS A 32 -12.94 -2.38 -8.29
N SER A 33 -13.11 -2.40 -9.62
CA SER A 33 -12.23 -1.62 -10.52
C SER A 33 -12.23 -0.14 -10.12
N GLY A 34 -11.07 0.51 -10.19
CA GLY A 34 -10.91 1.91 -9.77
C GLY A 34 -10.75 2.14 -8.26
N SER A 35 -10.83 1.10 -7.41
CA SER A 35 -10.71 1.26 -5.94
C SER A 35 -9.29 1.55 -5.41
N GLY A 36 -8.33 1.83 -6.28
CA GLY A 36 -6.95 2.17 -5.86
C GLY A 36 -6.00 0.99 -5.65
N LYS A 37 -6.40 -0.26 -5.94
CA LYS A 37 -5.56 -1.45 -5.73
C LYS A 37 -4.21 -1.39 -6.44
N THR A 38 -4.23 -1.12 -7.75
CA THR A 38 -3.01 -0.99 -8.56
C THR A 38 -2.16 0.19 -8.10
N THR A 39 -2.78 1.28 -7.64
CA THR A 39 -2.09 2.44 -7.09
C THR A 39 -1.38 2.10 -5.79
N LEU A 40 -2.02 1.38 -4.89
CA LEU A 40 -1.42 0.89 -3.64
C LEU A 40 -0.27 -0.08 -3.91
N LEU A 41 -0.45 -1.05 -4.81
CA LEU A 41 0.61 -2.00 -5.19
C LEU A 41 1.82 -1.31 -5.85
N ARG A 42 1.58 -0.29 -6.70
CA ARG A 42 2.65 0.54 -7.26
C ARG A 42 3.35 1.37 -6.19
N THR A 43 2.64 1.83 -5.15
CA THR A 43 3.24 2.51 -3.99
C THR A 43 4.19 1.58 -3.26
N ILE A 44 3.74 0.36 -2.95
CA ILE A 44 4.54 -0.65 -2.26
C ILE A 44 5.79 -1.01 -3.07
N ALA A 45 5.66 -1.13 -4.38
CA ALA A 45 6.78 -1.41 -5.28
C ALA A 45 7.72 -0.21 -5.51
N GLY A 46 7.45 0.96 -4.92
CA GLY A 46 8.24 2.18 -5.14
C GLY A 46 8.06 2.79 -6.54
N LEU A 47 7.08 2.34 -7.32
CA LEU A 47 6.81 2.77 -8.69
C LEU A 47 5.91 4.01 -8.77
N TRP A 48 5.28 4.39 -7.67
CA TRP A 48 4.48 5.61 -7.56
C TRP A 48 4.58 6.17 -6.14
N ARG A 49 4.61 7.49 -6.00
CA ARG A 49 4.71 8.18 -4.71
C ARG A 49 3.45 9.00 -4.44
N PRO A 50 2.61 8.60 -3.47
CA PRO A 50 1.50 9.44 -3.02
C PRO A 50 2.00 10.63 -2.19
N GLU A 51 1.07 11.53 -1.86
CA GLU A 51 1.28 12.68 -0.96
C GLU A 51 1.84 12.26 0.41
N THR A 52 1.41 11.11 0.92
CA THR A 52 1.92 10.54 2.16
C THR A 52 2.05 9.03 2.00
N ALA A 53 3.26 8.51 2.15
CA ALA A 53 3.50 7.07 2.23
C ALA A 53 4.65 6.72 3.18
N ARG A 54 4.48 5.60 3.88
CA ARG A 54 5.53 4.84 4.54
C ARG A 54 5.38 3.39 4.08
N VAL A 55 6.39 2.86 3.43
CA VAL A 55 6.50 1.44 3.08
C VAL A 55 7.82 0.99 3.67
N ALA A 56 7.77 0.10 4.65
CA ALA A 56 8.94 -0.34 5.38
C ALA A 56 8.98 -1.86 5.50
N VAL A 57 10.17 -2.43 5.39
CA VAL A 57 10.40 -3.86 5.64
C VAL A 57 11.21 -3.97 6.92
N ASP A 58 10.68 -4.66 7.92
CA ASP A 58 11.27 -4.75 9.26
C ASP A 58 11.54 -3.38 9.91
N GLY A 59 10.74 -2.38 9.54
CA GLY A 59 10.82 -1.02 10.06
C GLY A 59 11.76 -0.07 9.30
N GLU A 60 12.51 -0.58 8.32
CA GLU A 60 13.42 0.19 7.44
C GLU A 60 12.76 0.67 6.15
#